data_AF-A0A939UM83-F1
#
_entry.id   AF-A0A939UM83-F1
#
_cell.length_a   1.000
_cell.length_b   1.000
_cell.length_c   1.000
_cell.angle_alpha   90.00
_cell.angle_beta   90.00
_cell.angle_gamma   90.00
#
_symmetry.space_group_name_H-M   'P 1'
#
loop_
_entity.id
_entity.type
_entity.pdbx_description
1 polymer ?
#
loop_
_entity_poly.entity_id
_entity_poly.type
_entity_poly.pdbx_seq_one_letter_code
_entity_poly.pdbx_strand_id
1 'polypeptide(L)' 'IFFDPPFPYKFHEQLIAEAAKRNLLLPGGAIMVHRPEEHFMPDTIENLVRFDQRVYGRSIVDFYKQS' A
#
# COMPACT_ATOMS: atom_id res chain seq x y z
N ILE A 1 0.77 -2.87 -8.93
CA ILE A 1 1.87 -3.58 -8.25
C ILE A 1 1.29 -4.24 -7.00
N PHE A 2 1.66 -5.49 -6.73
CA PHE A 2 1.19 -6.23 -5.55
C PHE A 2 2.33 -6.34 -4.54
N PHE A 3 2.08 -5.91 -3.30
CA PHE A 3 2.99 -6.07 -2.18
C PHE A 3 2.36 -6.99 -1.14
N ASP A 4 2.94 -8.17 -0.97
CA ASP A 4 2.57 -9.15 0.06
C ASP A 4 3.82 -9.59 0.83
N PRO A 5 4.45 -8.67 1.59
CA PRO A 5 5.59 -9.04 2.41
C PRO A 5 5.12 -9.89 3.61
N PRO A 6 6.01 -10.69 4.22
CA PRO A 6 5.70 -11.41 5.46
C PRO A 6 5.23 -10.46 6.56
N PHE A 7 4.26 -10.85 7.39
CA PHE A 7 3.69 -9.97 8.43
C PHE A 7 4.68 -9.29 9.40
N PRO A 8 5.79 -9.92 9.81
CA PRO A 8 6.78 -9.23 10.65
C PRO A 8 7.52 -8.08 9.96
N TYR A 9 7.34 -7.90 8.64
CA TYR A 9 7.96 -6.85 7.88
C TYR A 9 7.44 -5.47 8.32
N LYS A 10 8.36 -4.57 8.69
CA LYS A 10 8.00 -3.31 9.34
C LYS A 10 7.86 -2.14 8.38
N PHE A 11 8.17 -2.35 7.09
CA PHE A 11 8.38 -1.24 6.16
C PHE A 11 7.35 -1.22 5.01
N HIS A 12 6.07 -1.51 5.29
CA HIS A 12 5.01 -1.54 4.27
C HIS A 12 4.83 -0.16 3.62
N GLU A 13 4.80 0.91 4.42
CA GLU A 13 4.70 2.29 3.91
C GLU A 13 5.88 2.64 2.99
N GLN A 14 7.10 2.29 3.40
CA GLN A 14 8.31 2.59 2.64
C GLN A 14 8.34 1.85 1.29
N LEU A 15 7.78 0.64 1.19
CA LEU A 15 7.64 -0.05 -0.11
C LEU A 15 6.80 0.77 -1.09
N ILE A 16 5.68 1.33 -0.60
CA ILE A 16 4.79 2.17 -1.40
C ILE A 16 5.47 3.49 -1.74
N ALA A 17 6.14 4.13 -0.76
CA ALA A 17 6.85 5.39 -0.96
C ALA A 17 8.00 5.25 -1.99
N GLU A 18 8.76 4.16 -1.95
CA GLU A 18 9.82 3.89 -2.94
C GLU A 18 9.25 3.64 -4.34
N ALA A 19 8.14 2.91 -4.45
CA ALA A 19 7.46 2.69 -5.72
C ALA A 19 6.92 4.00 -6.32
N ALA A 20 6.38 4.88 -5.48
CA ALA A 20 5.93 6.21 -5.85
C ALA A 20 7.10 7.09 -6.33
N LYS A 21 8.17 7.21 -5.53
CA LYS A 21 9.37 8.02 -5.85
C LYS A 21 10.06 7.61 -7.15
N ARG A 22 10.06 6.31 -7.45
CA ARG A 22 10.68 5.75 -8.66
C ARG A 22 9.73 5.76 -9.87
N ASN A 23 8.52 6.31 -9.73
CA ASN A 23 7.48 6.33 -10.77
C ASN A 23 7.21 4.94 -11.37
N LEU A 24 7.13 3.91 -10.53
CA LEU A 24 6.92 2.53 -10.99
C LEU A 24 5.47 2.24 -11.44
N LEU A 25 4.54 3.13 -11.11
CA LEU A 25 3.15 3.04 -11.56
C LEU A 25 2.96 3.78 -12.89
N LEU A 26 2.45 3.06 -13.89
CA LEU A 26 1.92 3.65 -15.11
C LEU A 26 0.64 4.44 -14.80
N PRO A 27 0.24 5.41 -15.67
CA PRO A 27 -1.03 6.10 -15.53
C PRO A 27 -2.21 5.12 -15.40
N GLY A 28 -3.07 5.36 -14.40
CA GLY A 28 -4.20 4.48 -14.07
C GLY A 28 -3.81 3.20 -13.31
N GLY A 29 -2.53 2.98 -13.04
CA GLY A 29 -2.05 1.88 -12.21
C GLY A 29 -2.37 2.06 -10.73
N ALA A 30 -2.43 0.93 -10.00
CA ALA A 30 -2.65 0.91 -8.56
C ALA A 30 -1.62 0.02 -7.85
N ILE A 31 -1.37 0.32 -6.58
CA ILE A 31 -0.71 -0.56 -5.62
C ILE A 31 -1.77 -1.24 -4.77
N MET A 32 -1.62 -2.54 -4.55
CA MET A 32 -2.33 -3.30 -3.54
C MET A 32 -1.31 -3.80 -2.52
N VAL A 33 -1.53 -3.51 -1.24
CA VAL A 33 -0.66 -3.98 -0.14
C VAL A 33 -1.45 -4.81 0.84
N HIS A 34 -0.94 -5.99 1.19
CA HIS A 34 -1.46 -6.84 2.24
C HIS A 34 -0.63 -6.62 3.51
N ARG A 35 -1.33 -6.44 4.64
CA ARG A 35 -0.71 -6.23 5.96
C ARG A 35 -1.61 -6.78 7.07
N PRO A 36 -1.06 -7.01 8.27
CA PRO A 36 -1.86 -7.30 9.45
C PRO A 36 -2.51 -6.01 10.00
N GLU A 37 -3.63 -6.14 10.72
CA GLU A 37 -4.41 -5.02 11.26
C GLU A 37 -3.62 -4.13 12.22
N GLU A 38 -2.66 -4.72 12.94
CA GLU A 38 -1.83 -4.02 13.92
C GLU A 38 -0.81 -3.08 13.26
N HIS A 39 -0.57 -3.25 11.96
CA HIS A 39 0.31 -2.38 11.19
C HIS A 39 -0.47 -1.18 10.66
N PHE A 40 -0.29 0.00 11.25
CA PHE A 40 -0.90 1.22 10.74
C PHE A 40 -0.42 1.56 9.32
N MET A 41 -1.31 2.06 8.46
CA MET A 41 -0.97 2.62 7.14
C MET A 41 -1.73 3.94 6.91
N PRO A 42 -1.03 5.02 6.50
CA PRO A 42 -1.66 6.32 6.25
C PRO A 42 -2.51 6.32 4.98
N ASP A 43 -3.49 7.22 4.90
CA ASP A 43 -4.32 7.40 3.69
C ASP A 43 -3.55 7.97 2.51
N THR A 44 -2.49 8.73 2.76
CA THR A 44 -1.64 9.34 1.74
C THR A 44 -0.20 8.92 1.94
N ILE A 45 0.45 8.44 0.87
CA ILE A 45 1.87 8.09 0.84
C ILE A 45 2.46 8.73 -0.42
N GLU A 46 3.30 9.74 -0.24
CA GLU A 46 3.86 10.54 -1.33
C GLU A 46 2.74 11.11 -2.24
N ASN A 47 2.76 10.81 -3.54
CA ASN A 47 1.72 11.22 -4.51
C ASN A 47 0.58 10.20 -4.66
N LEU A 48 0.52 9.19 -3.80
CA LEU A 48 -0.51 8.15 -3.84
C LEU A 48 -1.51 8.32 -2.70
N VAL A 49 -2.78 8.06 -3.01
CA VAL A 49 -3.90 8.13 -2.07
C VAL A 49 -4.61 6.79 -2.00
N ARG A 50 -4.96 6.36 -0.79
CA ARG A 50 -5.77 5.17 -0.54
C ARG A 50 -7.18 5.42 -1.07
N PHE A 51 -7.63 4.55 -1.97
CA PHE A 51 -8.96 4.67 -2.59
C PHE A 51 -9.89 3.49 -2.28
N ASP A 52 -9.34 2.38 -1.80
CA ASP A 52 -10.10 1.21 -1.34
C ASP A 52 -9.34 0.56 -0.17
N GLN A 53 -10.06 -0.05 0.75
CA GLN A 53 -9.54 -0.85 1.85
C GLN A 53 -10.51 -2.01 2.10
N ARG A 54 -9.96 -3.22 2.24
CA ARG A 54 -10.74 -4.42 2.54
C ARG A 54 -10.18 -5.11 3.77
N VAL A 55 -11.07 -5.46 4.68
CA VAL A 55 -10.72 -6.09 5.97
C VAL A 55 -11.26 -7.51 5.99
N TYR A 56 -10.38 -8.47 6.31
CA TYR A 56 -10.64 -9.90 6.37
C TYR A 56 -10.13 -10.45 7.70
N GLY A 57 -10.92 -10.30 8.76
CA GLY A 57 -10.43 -10.53 10.12
C GLY A 57 -9.26 -9.60 10.41
N ARG A 58 -8.11 -10.18 10.77
CA ARG A 58 -6.88 -9.43 11.07
C ARG A 58 -6.03 -9.09 9.84
N SER A 59 -6.44 -9.51 8.65
CA SER A 59 -5.77 -9.18 7.39
C SER A 59 -6.43 -7.96 6.76
N ILE A 60 -5.61 -6.99 6.34
CA ILE A 60 -6.09 -5.79 5.63
C ILE A 60 -5.40 -5.71 4.27
N VAL A 61 -6.20 -5.42 3.24
CA VAL A 61 -5.73 -5.13 1.89
C VAL A 61 -6.04 -3.67 1.58
N ASP A 62 -5.02 -2.84 1.49
CA ASP A 62 -5.15 -1.43 1.10
C ASP A 62 -4.84 -1.25 -0.40
N PHE A 63 -5.56 -0.35 -1.05
CA PHE A 63 -5.33 0.00 -2.46
C PHE A 63 -5.01 1.49 -2.60
N TYR A 64 -3.87 1.78 -3.24
CA TYR A 64 -3.37 3.13 -3.49
C TYR A 64 -3.24 3.42 -4.98
N LYS A 65 -3.55 4.65 -5.39
CA LYS A 65 -3.36 5.12 -6.77
C LYS A 65 -2.84 6.56 -6.77
N GLN A 66 -2.30 7.01 -7.90
CA GLN A 66 -1.97 8.43 -8.06
C GLN A 66 -3.22 9.30 -7.91
N SER A 67 -3.07 10.40 -7.19
CA SER A 67 -4.14 11.37 -6.99
C SER A 67 -4.53 12.10 -8.27
#